data_AF-A0A6L6PP67-F1
#
_entry.id   AF-A0A6L6PP67-F1
#
_cell.length_a   1.000
_cell.length_b   1.000
_cell.length_c   1.000
_cell.angle_alpha   90.00
_cell.angle_beta   90.00
_cell.angle_gamma   90.00
#
_symmetry.space_group_name_H-M   'P 1'
#
loop_
_entity.id
_entity.type
_entity.pdbx_description
1 polymer ?
#
loop_
_entity_poly.entity_id
_entity_poly.type
_entity_poly.pdbx_seq_one_letter_code
_entity_poly.pdbx_strand_id
1 'polypeptide(L)'
;MEKVQVYLRFNTRNDNDNPLPWRVLLAAGSKEGVLQYSQAYAAEVRFDSPVVTSADEIEPGVVKWHIKSHGYISWQGDVCLVSDQPPA
;
A
#
# COMPACT_ATOMS: atom_id res chain seq x y z
N MET A 1 -10.76 5.00 -15.64
CA MET A 1 -9.83 4.23 -14.77
C MET A 1 -10.66 3.27 -13.92
N GLU A 2 -10.13 2.12 -13.53
CA GLU A 2 -10.85 1.13 -12.69
C GLU A 2 -10.38 1.24 -11.23
N LYS A 3 -11.22 0.80 -10.28
CA LYS A 3 -10.76 0.63 -8.89
C LYS A 3 -9.78 -0.54 -8.84
N VAL A 4 -8.69 -0.35 -8.12
CA VAL A 4 -7.65 -1.36 -7.93
C VAL A 4 -7.54 -1.69 -6.45
N GLN A 5 -7.33 -2.96 -6.16
CA GLN A 5 -7.05 -3.38 -4.79
C GLN A 5 -5.62 -2.99 -4.42
N VAL A 6 -5.50 -2.22 -3.36
CA VAL A 6 -4.26 -1.62 -2.86
C VAL A 6 -3.88 -2.29 -1.56
N TYR A 7 -2.61 -2.65 -1.43
CA TYR A 7 -2.03 -3.14 -0.20
C TYR A 7 -0.81 -2.31 0.16
N LEU A 8 -0.78 -1.77 1.38
CA LEU A 8 0.42 -1.14 1.92
C LEU A 8 1.07 -2.03 2.96
N ARG A 9 2.39 -1.93 3.04
CA ARG A 9 3.19 -2.60 4.07
C ARG A 9 4.21 -1.64 4.65
N PHE A 10 4.22 -1.53 5.97
CA PHE A 10 5.23 -0.79 6.73
C PHE A 10 5.74 -1.65 7.89
N ASN A 11 7.04 -1.60 8.16
CA ASN A 11 7.67 -2.32 9.26
C ASN A 11 8.24 -1.30 10.26
N THR A 12 8.01 -1.52 11.55
CA THR A 12 8.63 -0.75 12.63
C THR A 12 10.14 -1.00 12.77
N ARG A 13 10.67 -2.09 12.17
CA ARG A 13 12.10 -2.29 11.99
C ARG A 13 12.64 -1.22 11.05
N ASN A 14 13.19 -0.17 11.64
CA ASN A 14 14.01 0.81 10.95
C ASN A 14 15.39 0.18 10.78
N ASP A 15 15.57 -0.60 9.72
CA ASP A 15 16.89 -1.10 9.34
C ASP A 15 17.69 0.12 8.86
N ASN A 16 18.44 0.70 9.82
CA ASN A 16 19.20 1.94 9.76
C ASN A 16 19.91 2.18 8.42
N ASP A 17 19.33 3.00 7.54
CA ASP A 17 20.05 3.96 6.66
C ASP A 17 19.13 4.72 5.68
N ASN A 18 17.82 4.41 5.62
CA ASN A 18 16.85 5.21 4.86
C ASN A 18 15.49 5.28 5.57
N PRO A 19 14.86 6.46 5.71
CA PRO A 19 13.43 6.51 6.04
C PRO A 19 12.68 5.86 4.87
N LEU A 20 12.28 4.59 5.02
CA LEU A 20 11.72 3.85 3.91
C LEU A 20 10.33 4.38 3.55
N PRO A 21 10.08 4.70 2.27
CA PRO A 21 8.74 5.03 1.79
C PRO A 21 7.77 3.87 1.99
N TRP A 22 6.48 4.18 2.10
CA TRP A 22 5.41 3.20 2.07
C TRP A 22 5.53 2.35 0.81
N ARG A 23 5.61 1.03 0.99
CA ARG A 23 5.54 0.08 -0.12
C ARG A 23 4.09 -0.12 -0.51
N VAL A 24 3.73 0.39 -1.68
CA VAL A 24 2.41 0.27 -2.30
C VAL A 24 2.39 -0.92 -3.24
N LEU A 25 1.51 -1.89 -3.01
CA LEU A 25 1.32 -3.06 -3.84
C LEU A 25 -0.06 -2.97 -4.50
N LEU A 26 -0.09 -2.99 -5.84
CA LEU A 26 -1.31 -2.87 -6.62
C LEU A 26 -1.62 -4.21 -7.27
N ALA A 27 -2.85 -4.69 -7.14
CA ALA A 27 -3.28 -5.93 -7.80
C ALA A 27 -3.14 -5.79 -9.33
N ALA A 28 -2.37 -6.69 -9.95
CA ALA A 28 -2.03 -6.65 -11.38
C ALA A 28 -2.61 -7.83 -12.19
N GLY A 29 -3.49 -8.64 -11.57
CA GLY A 29 -4.09 -9.83 -12.16
C GLY A 29 -3.70 -11.12 -11.42
N SER A 30 -4.00 -12.28 -12.00
CA SER A 30 -3.61 -13.57 -11.43
C SER A 30 -2.88 -14.42 -12.46
N LYS A 31 -1.93 -15.23 -11.98
CA LYS A 31 -1.22 -16.24 -12.79
C LYS A 31 -1.28 -17.55 -12.04
N GLU A 32 -1.81 -18.60 -12.69
CA GLU A 32 -1.92 -19.95 -12.11
C GLU A 32 -2.66 -19.95 -10.74
N GLY A 33 -3.68 -19.09 -10.60
CA GLY A 33 -4.44 -18.95 -9.35
C GLY A 33 -3.77 -18.07 -8.28
N VAL A 34 -2.56 -17.58 -8.51
CA VAL A 34 -1.82 -16.71 -7.59
C VAL A 34 -1.99 -15.25 -7.99
N LEU A 35 -2.53 -14.43 -7.07
CA LEU A 35 -2.67 -12.97 -7.24
C LEU A 35 -1.29 -12.33 -7.39
N GLN A 36 -1.11 -11.59 -8.48
CA GLN A 36 0.10 -10.86 -8.81
C GLN A 36 -0.03 -9.40 -8.38
N TYR A 37 1.09 -8.80 -7.98
CA TYR A 37 1.15 -7.41 -7.58
C TYR A 37 2.23 -6.67 -8.37
N SER A 38 1.92 -5.45 -8.81
CA SER A 38 2.95 -4.47 -9.12
C SER A 38 3.31 -3.71 -7.84
N GLN A 39 4.53 -3.19 -7.79
CA GLN A 39 5.07 -2.50 -6.61
C GLN A 39 5.49 -1.07 -6.96
N ALA A 40 5.13 -0.13 -6.08
CA ALA A 40 5.57 1.25 -6.08
C ALA A 40 5.95 1.69 -4.65
N TYR A 41 6.57 2.85 -4.55
CA TYR A 41 6.98 3.45 -3.28
C TYR A 41 6.44 4.88 -3.19
N ALA A 42 5.98 5.26 -2.00
CA ALA A 42 5.43 6.59 -1.74
C ALA A 42 5.97 7.14 -0.41
N ALA A 43 6.35 8.42 -0.35
CA ALA A 43 6.69 9.04 0.93
C ALA A 43 5.48 9.14 1.85
N GLU A 44 4.29 9.31 1.26
CA GLU A 44 3.01 9.38 1.96
C GLU A 44 1.94 8.63 1.16
N VAL A 45 0.98 8.01 1.86
CA VAL A 45 -0.24 7.49 1.23
C VAL A 45 -1.46 8.09 1.92
N ARG A 46 -2.34 8.71 1.15
CA ARG A 46 -3.60 9.29 1.64
C ARG A 46 -4.79 8.49 1.12
N PHE A 47 -5.79 8.38 1.97
CA PHE A 47 -6.98 7.58 1.71
C PHE A 47 -8.24 8.43 1.89
N ASP A 48 -8.98 8.58 0.80
CA ASP A 48 -10.38 9.00 0.83
C ASP A 48 -11.31 7.77 0.68
N SER A 49 -10.77 6.60 0.32
CA SER A 49 -11.48 5.32 0.30
C SER A 49 -11.38 4.57 1.63
N PRO A 50 -12.37 3.72 1.99
CA PRO A 50 -12.30 2.88 3.19
C PRO A 50 -11.05 2.01 3.24
N VAL A 51 -10.48 1.88 4.44
CA VAL A 51 -9.29 1.07 4.71
C VAL A 51 -9.56 0.01 5.77
N VAL A 52 -8.88 -1.12 5.63
CA VAL A 52 -8.77 -2.15 6.67
C VAL A 52 -7.31 -2.22 7.10
N THR A 53 -7.07 -2.08 8.40
CA THR A 53 -5.73 -2.11 8.98
C THR A 53 -5.58 -3.34 9.85
N SER A 54 -4.45 -4.04 9.69
CA SER A 54 -4.02 -5.13 10.56
C SER A 54 -2.52 -5.06 10.82
N ALA A 55 -2.04 -5.82 11.79
CA ALA A 55 -0.63 -5.86 12.16
C ALA A 55 -0.21 -7.28 12.58
N ASP A 56 1.01 -7.65 12.22
CA ASP A 56 1.65 -8.90 12.63
C ASP A 56 2.96 -8.58 13.37
N GLU A 57 3.19 -9.19 14.53
CA GLU A 57 4.50 -9.16 15.18
C GLU A 57 5.38 -10.26 14.57
N ILE A 58 6.47 -9.88 13.90
CA ILE A 58 7.33 -10.81 13.16
C ILE A 58 8.59 -11.20 13.95
N GLU A 59 9.01 -10.35 14.88
CA GLU A 59 10.09 -10.55 15.84
C GLU A 59 9.70 -9.77 17.12
N PRO A 60 10.28 -10.07 18.30
CA PRO A 60 9.97 -9.35 19.53
C PRO A 60 10.14 -7.83 19.38
N GLY A 61 9.03 -7.09 19.51
CA GLY A 61 9.00 -5.64 19.36
C GLY A 61 9.01 -5.13 17.92
N VAL A 62 8.97 -6.02 16.92
CA VAL A 62 8.93 -5.68 15.50
C VAL A 62 7.56 -5.97 14.92
N VAL A 63 6.78 -4.90 14.74
CA VAL A 63 5.45 -4.92 14.14
C VAL A 63 5.49 -4.58 12.66
N LYS A 64 4.85 -5.41 11.85
CA LYS A 64 4.58 -5.19 10.44
C LYS A 64 3.10 -4.84 10.25
N TRP A 65 2.85 -3.63 9.76
CA TRP A 65 1.52 -3.10 9.47
C TRP A 65 1.10 -3.42 8.05
N HIS A 66 -0.18 -3.76 7.91
CA HIS A 66 -0.84 -4.09 6.66
C HIS A 66 -2.07 -3.18 6.52
N ILE A 67 -2.14 -2.40 5.45
CA ILE A 67 -3.31 -1.58 5.13
C ILE A 67 -3.86 -2.05 3.79
N LYS A 68 -5.15 -2.35 3.71
CA LYS A 68 -5.82 -2.76 2.49
C LYS A 68 -6.94 -1.78 2.16
N SER A 69 -7.01 -1.38 0.89
CA SER A 69 -8.10 -0.56 0.37
C SER A 69 -8.47 -0.99 -1.05
N HIS A 70 -9.63 -0.54 -1.51
CA HIS A 70 -10.10 -0.75 -2.88
C HIS A 70 -10.60 0.58 -3.43
N GLY A 71 -9.81 1.20 -4.32
CA GLY A 71 -10.06 2.57 -4.77
C GLY A 71 -9.35 2.91 -6.07
N TYR A 72 -9.56 4.12 -6.55
CA TYR A 72 -8.83 4.71 -7.68
C TYR A 72 -7.48 5.23 -7.20
N ILE A 73 -6.43 5.03 -8.00
CA ILE A 73 -5.07 5.45 -7.67
C ILE A 73 -4.68 6.67 -8.49
N SER A 74 -4.15 7.71 -7.83
CA SER A 74 -3.41 8.79 -8.48
C SER A 74 -2.15 9.13 -7.70
N TRP A 75 -1.24 9.86 -8.34
CA TRP A 75 0.06 10.22 -7.78
C TRP A 75 0.28 11.73 -7.86
N GLN A 76 0.70 12.34 -6.76
CA GLN A 76 1.14 13.74 -6.67
C GLN A 76 2.59 13.77 -6.18
N GLY A 77 3.54 13.71 -7.12
CA GLY A 77 4.94 13.48 -6.77
C GLY A 77 5.13 12.10 -6.15
N ASP A 78 5.62 12.05 -4.92
CA ASP A 78 5.81 10.82 -4.13
C ASP A 78 4.63 10.50 -3.19
N VAL A 79 3.52 11.25 -3.30
CA VAL A 79 2.30 11.00 -2.56
C VAL A 79 1.34 10.13 -3.38
N CYS A 80 0.98 8.97 -2.84
CA CYS A 80 -0.04 8.10 -3.41
C CYS A 80 -1.42 8.48 -2.84
N LEU A 81 -2.39 8.74 -3.71
CA LEU A 81 -3.77 9.02 -3.32
C LEU A 81 -4.66 7.84 -3.70
N VAL A 82 -5.41 7.32 -2.72
CA VAL A 82 -6.39 6.25 -2.91
C VAL A 82 -7.78 6.82 -2.66
N SER A 83 -8.58 6.97 -3.72
CA SER A 83 -9.87 7.66 -3.68
C SER A 83 -11.05 6.76 -4.03
N ASP A 84 -12.24 7.13 -3.55
CA ASP A 84 -13.48 6.44 -3.90
C ASP A 84 -14.07 6.85 -5.25
N GLN A 85 -13.62 7.99 -5.79
CA GLN A 85 -14.00 8.55 -7.07
C GLN A 85 -12.79 8.61 -8.01
N PRO A 86 -12.97 8.52 -9.34
CA PRO A 86 -11.87 8.64 -10.28
C PRO A 86 -11.20 10.03 -10.17
N PRO A 87 -9.89 10.15 -10.48
CA PRO A 87 -9.22 11.44 -10.56
C PRO A 87 -9.91 12.33 -11.60
N ALA A 88 -10.01 13.62 -11.29
CA ALA A 88 -10.56 14.64 -12.18
C ALA A 88 -9.72 14.83 -13.45
#